data_AF-A0A2D7CAN3-F1
#
_entry.id   AF-A0A2D7CAN3-F1
#
_cell.length_a   1.000
_cell.length_b   1.000
_cell.length_c   1.000
_cell.angle_alpha   90.00
_cell.angle_beta   90.00
_cell.angle_gamma   90.00
#
_symmetry.space_group_name_H-M   'P 1'
#
loop_
_entity.id
_entity.type
_entity.pdbx_description
1 polymer ?
#
loop_
_entity_poly.entity_id
_entity_poly.type
_entity_poly.pdbx_seq_one_letter_code
_entity_poly.pdbx_strand_id
1 'polypeptide(L)'
;MEAVMQRRRASLGMLLVLLLPLFVPAVHAGLGPLREVSSPTATVTPLGGGGGITSSNVTSVAVPANHTVVDAGLTLGTVWTADGTNGTQFAHDLRTGFSVGLHDRTEGLLRGGRLTLASPESNNDVEDFEDPVLTPNGWLAVGSADRSWSTVNLSSTSLNASFPTSAYEGHRALLLGGFNATLTSKMAGCFVAPQVDGPRVVRNMTVSFRSSADLGPQDARWVEWRSAASPAWTTLTPAGGYPDVMNGSFDHGLEPDPTGLTSAWVGDDGQGWSLHELPLDGRLGSSEPWYQIRFCYATTNETTARGGWLLDDVTVHNEGDPGGVWFHGNLSGAYAPDADGWVIMDTDLSGLSSPTELVFRANWDMEGGWQDSMT
;
A
#
# COMPACT_ATOMS: atom_id res chain seq x y z
N MET A 1 -15.23 67.38 16.51
CA MET A 1 -14.07 66.86 17.29
C MET A 1 -14.25 65.40 17.72
N GLU A 2 -15.47 64.96 18.05
CA GLU A 2 -15.74 63.62 18.60
C GLU A 2 -15.25 62.44 17.73
N ALA A 3 -15.43 62.50 16.40
CA ALA A 3 -15.00 61.44 15.48
C ALA A 3 -13.50 61.10 15.58
N VAL A 4 -12.64 62.07 15.94
CA VAL A 4 -11.19 61.85 16.13
C VAL A 4 -10.91 61.16 17.47
N MET A 5 -11.66 61.47 18.53
CA MET A 5 -11.57 60.75 19.80
C MET A 5 -12.07 59.31 19.67
N GLN A 6 -13.14 59.09 18.91
CA GLN A 6 -13.70 57.74 18.71
C GLN A 6 -12.76 56.83 17.92
N ARG A 7 -12.09 57.35 16.87
CA ARG A 7 -11.00 56.62 16.18
C ARG A 7 -9.84 56.31 17.13
N ARG A 8 -9.36 57.28 17.93
CA ARG A 8 -8.27 57.03 18.90
C ARG A 8 -8.62 55.95 19.94
N ARG A 9 -9.87 55.90 20.42
CA ARG A 9 -10.33 54.84 21.34
C ARG A 9 -10.38 53.46 20.67
N ALA A 10 -10.84 53.37 19.43
CA ALA A 10 -10.82 52.13 18.66
C ALA A 10 -9.39 51.62 18.38
N SER A 11 -8.47 52.52 18.02
CA SER A 11 -7.05 52.19 17.84
C SER A 11 -6.39 51.69 19.13
N LEU A 12 -6.71 52.31 20.28
CA LEU A 12 -6.17 51.87 21.57
C LEU A 12 -6.69 50.48 21.96
N GLY A 13 -7.99 50.22 21.74
CA GLY A 13 -8.60 48.91 21.99
C GLY A 13 -8.01 47.80 21.11
N MET A 14 -7.81 48.08 19.82
CA MET A 14 -7.19 47.13 18.88
C MET A 14 -5.72 46.84 19.23
N LEU A 15 -4.96 47.85 19.69
CA LEU A 15 -3.60 47.64 20.20
C LEU A 15 -3.60 46.74 21.45
N LEU A 16 -4.56 46.92 22.36
CA LEU A 16 -4.68 46.10 23.57
C LEU A 16 -5.04 44.63 23.27
N VAL A 17 -5.86 44.41 22.23
CA VAL A 17 -6.16 43.06 21.71
C VAL A 17 -4.95 42.41 21.05
N LEU A 18 -4.11 43.18 20.33
CA LEU A 18 -2.86 42.69 19.73
C LEU A 18 -1.75 42.40 20.75
N LEU A 19 -1.82 42.97 21.95
CA LEU A 19 -0.85 42.74 23.04
C LEU A 19 -1.24 41.58 23.98
N LEU A 20 -2.50 41.13 23.98
CA LEU A 20 -2.96 39.97 24.75
C LEU A 20 -2.14 38.67 24.56
N PRO A 21 -1.67 38.27 23.36
CA PRO A 21 -0.84 37.07 23.21
C PRO A 21 0.54 37.15 23.88
N LEU A 22 1.03 38.34 24.27
CA LEU A 22 2.32 38.50 24.98
C LEU A 22 2.22 38.20 26.49
N PHE A 23 1.01 38.04 27.03
CA PHE A 23 0.77 37.75 28.45
C PHE A 23 0.27 36.33 28.73
N VAL A 24 0.20 35.48 27.70
CA VAL A 24 -0.06 34.04 27.88
C VAL A 24 1.24 33.37 28.34
N PRO A 25 1.26 32.62 29.45
CA PRO A 25 2.47 31.90 29.86
C PRO A 25 2.84 30.86 28.81
N ALA A 26 4.02 31.00 28.21
CA ALA A 26 4.57 30.03 27.28
C ALA A 26 4.91 28.74 28.04
N VAL A 27 3.95 27.80 28.06
CA VAL A 27 4.19 26.42 28.50
C VAL A 27 5.15 25.77 27.52
N HIS A 28 6.44 25.89 27.83
CA HIS A 28 7.47 25.15 27.14
C HIS A 28 7.29 23.68 27.51
N ALA A 29 6.99 22.84 26.51
CA ALA A 29 7.27 21.42 26.58
C ALA A 29 8.79 21.25 26.60
N GLY A 30 9.40 21.51 27.75
CA GLY A 30 10.79 21.21 27.98
C GLY A 30 10.98 19.71 27.84
N LEU A 31 11.68 19.27 26.79
CA LEU A 31 12.27 17.95 26.78
C LEU A 31 13.10 17.84 28.06
N GLY A 32 12.74 16.89 28.92
CA GLY A 32 13.54 16.56 30.10
C GLY A 32 14.98 16.25 29.67
N PRO A 33 15.97 16.43 30.55
CA PRO A 33 17.37 16.20 30.18
C PRO A 33 17.52 14.80 29.57
N LEU A 34 18.04 14.74 28.34
CA LEU A 34 18.36 13.48 27.67
C LEU A 34 19.30 12.70 28.59
N ARG A 35 18.78 11.61 29.14
CA ARG A 35 19.54 10.75 30.02
C ARG A 35 20.40 9.85 29.13
N GLU A 36 21.62 10.30 28.83
CA GLU A 36 22.62 9.44 28.23
C GLU A 36 22.84 8.24 29.15
N VAL A 37 22.26 7.10 28.77
CA VAL A 37 22.56 5.82 29.40
C VAL A 37 23.79 5.27 28.69
N SER A 38 24.96 5.50 29.28
CA SER A 38 26.19 4.82 28.91
C SER A 38 26.08 3.34 29.31
N SER A 39 25.49 2.53 28.42
CA SER A 39 25.46 1.08 28.60
C SER A 39 26.88 0.52 28.57
N PRO A 40 27.35 -0.19 29.62
CA PRO A 40 28.68 -0.78 29.62
C PRO A 40 28.74 -1.93 28.60
N THR A 41 29.73 -1.89 27.72
CA THR A 41 29.98 -2.98 26.76
C THR A 41 30.41 -4.25 27.50
N ALA A 42 29.53 -5.23 27.60
CA ALA A 42 29.81 -6.53 28.21
C ALA A 42 30.05 -7.59 27.12
N THR A 43 31.32 -7.90 26.84
CA THR A 43 31.68 -9.00 25.95
C THR A 43 31.43 -10.34 26.66
N VAL A 44 30.44 -11.10 26.21
CA VAL A 44 30.12 -12.42 26.78
C VAL A 44 30.65 -13.52 25.85
N THR A 45 31.51 -14.38 26.38
CA THR A 45 31.96 -15.60 25.69
C THR A 45 30.99 -16.76 25.93
N PRO A 46 30.71 -17.62 24.94
CA PRO A 46 29.89 -18.81 25.13
C PRO A 46 30.44 -19.72 26.23
N LEU A 47 29.56 -20.26 27.08
CA LEU A 47 29.93 -21.32 28.02
C LEU A 47 30.11 -22.62 27.23
N GLY A 48 31.30 -23.23 27.34
CA GLY A 48 31.61 -24.46 26.62
C GLY A 48 30.64 -25.60 26.97
N GLY A 49 30.20 -26.36 25.96
CA GLY A 49 29.30 -27.51 26.13
C GLY A 49 27.92 -27.38 25.48
N GLY A 50 27.68 -26.40 24.60
CA GLY A 50 26.41 -26.25 23.88
C GLY A 50 25.31 -25.51 24.67
N GLY A 51 25.67 -24.78 25.74
CA GLY A 51 24.75 -23.90 26.45
C GLY A 51 24.52 -22.60 25.68
N GLY A 52 23.24 -22.23 25.50
CA GLY A 52 22.85 -20.94 24.91
C GLY A 52 23.23 -19.74 25.78
N ILE A 53 23.28 -18.56 25.17
CA ILE A 53 23.59 -17.30 25.87
C ILE A 53 22.32 -16.75 26.52
N THR A 54 22.26 -16.77 27.86
CA THR A 54 21.21 -16.09 28.63
C THR A 54 21.78 -14.88 29.35
N SER A 55 21.59 -13.69 28.79
CA SER A 55 21.95 -12.40 29.42
C SER A 55 20.88 -11.36 29.08
N SER A 56 20.55 -10.51 30.05
CA SER A 56 19.54 -9.46 29.91
C SER A 56 20.01 -8.24 29.09
N ASN A 57 21.30 -8.14 28.79
CA ASN A 57 21.91 -7.00 28.08
C ASN A 57 22.93 -7.48 27.03
N VAL A 58 22.48 -8.23 26.01
CA VAL A 58 23.33 -8.60 24.87
C VAL A 58 23.22 -7.53 23.79
N THR A 59 24.29 -6.76 23.57
CA THR A 59 24.36 -5.74 22.51
C THR A 59 25.05 -6.22 21.24
N SER A 60 25.82 -7.31 21.31
CA SER A 60 26.41 -7.99 20.16
C SER A 60 26.71 -9.46 20.49
N VAL A 61 26.73 -10.30 19.45
CA VAL A 61 27.13 -11.72 19.53
C VAL A 61 28.31 -11.92 18.59
N ALA A 62 29.44 -12.40 19.13
CA ALA A 62 30.64 -12.68 18.35
C ALA A 62 30.89 -14.19 18.31
N VAL A 63 30.90 -14.77 17.10
CA VAL A 63 31.27 -16.17 16.88
C VAL A 63 32.79 -16.26 16.72
N PRO A 64 33.50 -17.09 17.50
CA PRO A 64 34.94 -17.25 17.33
C PRO A 64 35.30 -17.85 15.96
N ALA A 65 36.48 -17.51 15.45
CA ALA A 65 37.00 -18.11 14.21
C ALA A 65 37.06 -19.64 14.32
N ASN A 66 36.79 -20.34 13.21
CA ASN A 66 36.68 -21.80 13.10
C ASN A 66 35.48 -22.46 13.81
N HIS A 67 34.40 -21.71 14.04
CA HIS A 67 33.11 -22.25 14.49
C HIS A 67 31.97 -21.93 13.52
N THR A 68 31.02 -22.87 13.39
CA THR A 68 29.83 -22.73 12.53
C THR A 68 28.58 -22.58 13.40
N VAL A 69 27.74 -21.58 13.10
CA VAL A 69 26.39 -21.49 13.67
C VAL A 69 25.49 -22.49 12.94
N VAL A 70 24.82 -23.37 13.68
CA VAL A 70 23.94 -24.42 13.13
C VAL A 70 22.45 -24.12 13.29
N ASP A 71 22.09 -23.24 14.22
CA ASP A 71 20.72 -22.78 14.48
C ASP A 71 20.76 -21.46 15.27
N ALA A 72 19.70 -20.65 15.20
CA ALA A 72 19.54 -19.42 15.97
C ALA A 72 18.05 -19.08 16.18
N GLY A 73 17.65 -18.81 17.42
CA GLY A 73 16.29 -18.42 17.79
C GLY A 73 16.26 -17.14 18.64
N LEU A 74 15.20 -16.35 18.48
CA LEU A 74 14.94 -15.13 19.25
C LEU A 74 13.60 -15.25 19.99
N THR A 75 13.63 -15.15 21.31
CA THR A 75 12.42 -15.13 22.15
C THR A 75 12.31 -13.78 22.86
N LEU A 76 11.26 -13.03 22.55
CA LEU A 76 10.98 -11.74 23.18
C LEU A 76 9.98 -11.93 24.33
N GLY A 77 10.32 -11.46 25.53
CA GLY A 77 9.46 -11.53 26.71
C GLY A 77 9.48 -10.22 27.49
N THR A 78 8.31 -9.77 27.95
CA THR A 78 8.18 -8.55 28.77
C THR A 78 8.53 -8.85 30.23
N VAL A 79 9.61 -8.26 30.73
CA VAL A 79 9.98 -8.34 32.16
C VAL A 79 9.22 -7.27 32.94
N TRP A 80 8.10 -7.67 33.54
CA TRP A 80 7.35 -6.81 34.45
C TRP A 80 8.00 -6.80 35.85
N THR A 81 8.74 -5.74 36.17
CA THR A 81 9.15 -5.48 37.56
C THR A 81 8.00 -4.80 38.31
N ALA A 82 7.61 -5.34 39.46
CA ALA A 82 6.63 -4.70 40.33
C ALA A 82 7.13 -3.31 40.79
N ASP A 83 6.36 -2.28 40.49
CA ASP A 83 6.55 -0.96 41.09
C ASP A 83 6.33 -1.06 42.61
N GLY A 84 7.30 -0.59 43.40
CA GLY A 84 7.30 -0.70 44.86
C GLY A 84 6.35 0.26 45.58
N THR A 85 5.34 0.80 44.89
CA THR A 85 4.33 1.67 45.47
C THR A 85 3.15 0.90 46.08
N ASN A 86 2.55 1.43 47.14
CA ASN A 86 1.20 1.06 47.58
C ASN A 86 0.13 1.68 46.65
N GLY A 87 0.36 1.62 45.34
CA GLY A 87 -0.28 2.50 44.36
C GLY A 87 -1.80 2.40 44.34
N THR A 88 -2.47 3.54 44.23
CA THR A 88 -3.90 3.60 43.87
C THR A 88 -4.03 3.16 42.41
N GLN A 89 -4.35 1.89 42.22
CA GLN A 89 -4.53 1.30 40.89
C GLN A 89 -5.92 1.65 40.34
N PHE A 90 -5.97 2.18 39.11
CA PHE A 90 -7.19 2.33 38.33
C PHE A 90 -7.27 1.12 37.39
N ALA A 91 -8.14 0.17 37.72
CA ALA A 91 -8.29 -1.08 36.98
C ALA A 91 -9.77 -1.47 36.90
N HIS A 92 -10.15 -2.13 35.80
CA HIS A 92 -11.54 -2.47 35.47
C HIS A 92 -12.27 -3.33 36.51
N ASP A 93 -11.50 -4.08 37.30
CA ASP A 93 -11.87 -5.08 38.29
C ASP A 93 -11.81 -4.56 39.73
N LEU A 94 -11.38 -3.30 39.93
CA LEU A 94 -11.26 -2.67 41.24
C LEU A 94 -12.37 -1.63 41.49
N ARG A 95 -12.58 -1.32 42.78
CA ARG A 95 -13.55 -0.31 43.23
C ARG A 95 -13.20 1.14 42.78
N THR A 96 -12.02 1.31 42.20
CA THR A 96 -11.44 2.49 41.55
C THR A 96 -11.50 2.40 40.02
N GLY A 97 -12.37 1.56 39.46
CA GLY A 97 -12.47 1.33 38.02
C GLY A 97 -12.90 2.55 37.20
N PHE A 98 -12.79 2.41 35.87
CA PHE A 98 -13.06 3.45 34.87
C PHE A 98 -14.55 3.84 34.72
N SER A 99 -15.37 3.66 35.76
CA SER A 99 -16.81 3.97 35.74
C SER A 99 -17.14 5.39 36.20
N VAL A 100 -16.15 6.15 36.67
CA VAL A 100 -16.31 7.53 37.18
C VAL A 100 -15.28 8.44 36.53
N GLY A 101 -15.55 8.86 35.29
CA GLY A 101 -14.68 9.73 34.50
C GLY A 101 -15.38 10.28 33.25
N LEU A 102 -14.73 11.24 32.59
CA LEU A 102 -15.07 11.69 31.25
C LEU A 102 -14.20 10.93 30.25
N HIS A 103 -14.84 10.14 29.40
CA HIS A 103 -14.19 9.30 28.39
C HIS A 103 -14.30 9.98 27.03
N ASP A 104 -13.28 10.77 26.67
CA ASP A 104 -13.12 11.26 25.29
C ASP A 104 -12.18 10.30 24.55
N ARG A 105 -12.54 9.95 23.30
CA ARG A 105 -11.81 9.04 22.41
C ARG A 105 -11.29 7.75 23.06
N THR A 106 -12.03 7.19 24.01
CA THR A 106 -11.69 5.95 24.71
C THR A 106 -12.92 5.05 24.84
N GLU A 107 -12.71 3.74 24.77
CA GLU A 107 -13.75 2.73 24.88
C GLU A 107 -13.36 1.64 25.90
N GLY A 108 -14.33 0.88 26.40
CA GLY A 108 -14.05 -0.25 27.30
C GLY A 108 -15.13 -1.32 27.40
N LEU A 109 -16.32 -1.08 26.84
CA LEU A 109 -17.44 -2.03 26.84
C LEU A 109 -17.14 -3.32 26.07
N LEU A 110 -16.35 -3.24 24.98
CA LEU A 110 -16.05 -4.37 24.10
C LEU A 110 -14.77 -5.13 24.49
N ARG A 111 -13.93 -4.55 25.36
CA ARG A 111 -12.62 -5.07 25.77
C ARG A 111 -12.64 -5.69 27.17
N GLY A 112 -13.77 -6.30 27.55
CA GLY A 112 -13.97 -6.88 28.88
C GLY A 112 -13.88 -5.87 30.02
N GLY A 113 -14.18 -4.59 29.79
CA GLY A 113 -14.07 -3.51 30.79
C GLY A 113 -12.73 -2.77 30.81
N ARG A 114 -11.72 -3.22 30.03
CA ARG A 114 -10.43 -2.54 29.91
C ARG A 114 -10.57 -1.27 29.07
N LEU A 115 -10.06 -0.14 29.57
CA LEU A 115 -10.04 1.12 28.83
C LEU A 115 -8.97 1.07 27.72
N THR A 116 -9.39 1.29 26.48
CA THR A 116 -8.54 1.44 25.29
C THR A 116 -8.83 2.77 24.60
N LEU A 117 -7.96 3.20 23.68
CA LEU A 117 -8.32 4.26 22.74
C LEU A 117 -9.48 3.77 21.87
N ALA A 118 -10.45 4.63 21.61
CA ALA A 118 -11.57 4.31 20.72
C ALA A 118 -11.04 4.14 19.30
N SER A 119 -11.26 2.97 18.70
CA SER A 119 -10.95 2.76 17.29
C SER A 119 -11.80 3.70 16.43
N PRO A 120 -11.23 4.36 15.40
CA PRO A 120 -12.01 5.25 14.57
C PRO A 120 -13.09 4.48 13.77
N GLU A 121 -12.78 3.29 13.23
CA GLU A 121 -13.69 2.56 12.31
C GLU A 121 -13.63 1.01 12.37
N SER A 122 -12.87 0.37 13.28
CA SER A 122 -12.82 -1.11 13.34
C SER A 122 -12.64 -1.67 14.74
N ASN A 123 -13.59 -2.53 15.16
CA ASN A 123 -13.61 -3.19 16.47
C ASN A 123 -13.34 -4.70 16.38
N ASN A 124 -12.72 -5.15 15.28
CA ASN A 124 -12.42 -6.56 15.05
C ASN A 124 -11.04 -6.92 15.65
N ASP A 125 -11.00 -7.99 16.45
CA ASP A 125 -9.74 -8.67 16.77
C ASP A 125 -9.42 -9.70 15.70
N VAL A 126 -8.15 -9.76 15.30
CA VAL A 126 -7.60 -10.80 14.41
C VAL A 126 -6.78 -11.74 15.29
N GLU A 127 -7.42 -12.80 15.78
CA GLU A 127 -6.79 -13.80 16.68
C GLU A 127 -6.24 -15.04 15.94
N ASP A 128 -6.43 -15.13 14.62
CA ASP A 128 -6.13 -16.30 13.79
C ASP A 128 -5.22 -15.90 12.61
N PHE A 129 -4.05 -16.54 12.54
CA PHE A 129 -3.08 -16.47 11.43
C PHE A 129 -2.76 -17.89 10.91
N GLU A 130 -3.72 -18.81 10.89
CA GLU A 130 -3.44 -20.24 10.73
C GLU A 130 -3.06 -20.66 9.28
N ASP A 131 -3.38 -19.86 8.26
CA ASP A 131 -3.04 -20.14 6.85
C ASP A 131 -2.43 -18.91 6.13
N PRO A 132 -1.08 -18.80 6.00
CA PRO A 132 -0.46 -17.74 5.21
C PRO A 132 -0.63 -17.99 3.71
N VAL A 133 -1.41 -17.13 3.04
CA VAL A 133 -1.57 -17.15 1.58
C VAL A 133 -0.51 -16.27 0.93
N LEU A 134 0.25 -16.83 -0.01
CA LEU A 134 1.25 -16.07 -0.76
C LEU A 134 0.56 -15.12 -1.75
N THR A 135 0.85 -13.82 -1.64
CA THR A 135 0.33 -12.77 -2.52
C THR A 135 1.47 -11.86 -3.02
N PRO A 136 1.27 -11.11 -4.14
CA PRO A 136 2.21 -10.06 -4.54
C PRO A 136 2.29 -8.93 -3.50
N ASN A 137 3.48 -8.37 -3.29
CA ASN A 137 3.73 -7.39 -2.24
C ASN A 137 2.87 -6.12 -2.40
N GLY A 138 2.20 -5.69 -1.33
CA GLY A 138 1.34 -4.50 -1.33
C GLY A 138 -0.05 -4.69 -1.96
N TRP A 139 -0.37 -5.88 -2.49
CA TRP A 139 -1.69 -6.20 -3.01
C TRP A 139 -2.58 -6.82 -1.93
N LEU A 140 -3.88 -6.53 -1.96
CA LEU A 140 -4.85 -6.99 -0.98
C LEU A 140 -6.08 -7.58 -1.65
N ALA A 141 -6.47 -8.79 -1.22
CA ALA A 141 -7.73 -9.39 -1.62
C ALA A 141 -8.88 -8.88 -0.74
N VAL A 142 -10.06 -8.63 -1.33
CA VAL A 142 -11.26 -8.16 -0.64
C VAL A 142 -12.52 -8.86 -1.17
N GLY A 143 -13.59 -8.86 -0.37
CA GLY A 143 -14.86 -9.51 -0.70
C GLY A 143 -14.99 -10.92 -0.10
N SER A 144 -15.97 -11.69 -0.55
CA SER A 144 -16.33 -13.00 0.02
C SER A 144 -15.36 -14.14 -0.31
N ALA A 145 -14.29 -13.85 -1.06
CA ALA A 145 -13.23 -14.81 -1.38
C ALA A 145 -11.85 -14.15 -1.33
N ASP A 146 -11.65 -13.26 -0.36
CA ASP A 146 -10.35 -12.70 0.00
C ASP A 146 -9.25 -13.79 0.10
N ARG A 147 -9.54 -14.89 0.81
CA ARG A 147 -8.64 -16.05 0.96
C ARG A 147 -8.48 -16.92 -0.29
N SER A 148 -9.21 -16.64 -1.38
CA SER A 148 -9.13 -17.41 -2.63
C SER A 148 -8.14 -16.86 -3.65
N TRP A 149 -7.50 -15.71 -3.38
CA TRP A 149 -6.45 -15.16 -4.23
C TRP A 149 -5.07 -15.59 -3.76
N SER A 150 -4.28 -16.24 -4.63
CA SER A 150 -2.94 -16.72 -4.28
C SER A 150 -1.95 -16.73 -5.46
N THR A 151 -0.67 -16.57 -5.18
CA THR A 151 0.40 -16.67 -6.20
C THR A 151 0.85 -18.11 -6.39
N VAL A 152 0.46 -18.74 -7.50
CA VAL A 152 0.84 -20.12 -7.86
C VAL A 152 2.15 -20.16 -8.65
N ASN A 153 2.95 -21.23 -8.50
CA ASN A 153 4.12 -21.50 -9.35
C ASN A 153 3.76 -22.50 -10.45
N LEU A 154 3.51 -22.00 -11.66
CA LEU A 154 3.10 -22.83 -12.80
C LEU A 154 4.23 -23.69 -13.37
N SER A 155 5.51 -23.43 -13.04
CA SER A 155 6.62 -24.33 -13.42
C SER A 155 6.70 -25.61 -12.59
N SER A 156 6.06 -25.63 -11.41
CA SER A 156 6.01 -26.79 -10.50
C SER A 156 4.62 -27.38 -10.30
N THR A 157 3.57 -26.63 -10.65
CA THR A 157 2.17 -26.97 -10.36
C THR A 157 1.34 -26.92 -11.62
N SER A 158 0.95 -28.08 -12.14
CA SER A 158 -0.07 -28.18 -13.18
C SER A 158 -1.44 -27.87 -12.59
N LEU A 159 -2.12 -26.86 -13.12
CA LEU A 159 -3.55 -26.63 -12.89
C LEU A 159 -4.40 -27.59 -13.75
N ASN A 160 -5.69 -27.31 -13.87
CA ASN A 160 -6.56 -28.08 -14.77
C ASN A 160 -6.18 -27.87 -16.25
N ALA A 161 -6.77 -28.69 -17.13
CA ALA A 161 -6.49 -28.64 -18.57
C ALA A 161 -7.06 -27.40 -19.29
N SER A 162 -7.74 -26.48 -18.61
CA SER A 162 -8.22 -25.21 -19.17
C SER A 162 -7.15 -24.12 -19.13
N PHE A 163 -6.22 -24.20 -18.17
CA PHE A 163 -5.19 -23.19 -17.94
C PHE A 163 -3.87 -23.42 -18.69
N PRO A 164 -3.10 -22.34 -18.95
CA PRO A 164 -1.71 -22.40 -19.38
C PRO A 164 -0.83 -23.27 -18.47
N THR A 165 0.03 -24.06 -19.09
CA THR A 165 1.01 -24.91 -18.38
C THR A 165 2.26 -24.16 -17.89
N SER A 166 2.34 -22.85 -18.13
CA SER A 166 3.40 -21.97 -17.65
C SER A 166 2.87 -20.56 -17.42
N ALA A 167 3.54 -19.82 -16.52
CA ALA A 167 3.38 -18.37 -16.44
C ALA A 167 3.74 -17.72 -17.79
N TYR A 168 3.19 -16.53 -18.04
CA TYR A 168 3.57 -15.71 -19.18
C TYR A 168 4.94 -15.05 -18.88
N GLU A 169 5.13 -14.54 -17.66
CA GLU A 169 6.44 -14.07 -17.18
C GLU A 169 7.02 -14.97 -16.06
N GLY A 170 8.32 -15.28 -16.17
CA GLY A 170 9.05 -16.03 -15.14
C GLY A 170 8.45 -17.42 -14.85
N HIS A 171 7.92 -17.59 -13.63
CA HIS A 171 7.45 -18.89 -13.11
C HIS A 171 6.11 -18.82 -12.37
N ARG A 172 5.65 -17.63 -11.99
CA ARG A 172 4.53 -17.46 -11.05
C ARG A 172 3.49 -16.53 -11.65
N ALA A 173 2.22 -16.89 -11.45
CA ALA A 173 1.07 -16.06 -11.78
C ALA A 173 0.18 -15.90 -10.55
N LEU A 174 -0.62 -14.85 -10.52
CA LEU A 174 -1.69 -14.68 -9.54
C LEU A 174 -2.90 -15.53 -10.00
N LEU A 175 -3.50 -16.27 -9.08
CA LEU A 175 -4.68 -17.10 -9.32
C LEU A 175 -5.79 -16.75 -8.33
N LEU A 176 -6.98 -16.47 -8.85
CA LEU A 176 -8.25 -16.53 -8.13
C LEU A 176 -8.74 -17.99 -8.17
N GLY A 177 -9.06 -18.55 -7.00
CA GLY A 177 -9.20 -19.99 -6.82
C GLY A 177 -7.84 -20.66 -6.62
N GLY A 178 -7.81 -21.97 -6.38
CA GLY A 178 -6.57 -22.73 -6.34
C GLY A 178 -6.59 -23.92 -5.39
N PHE A 179 -5.40 -24.45 -5.10
CA PHE A 179 -5.21 -25.71 -4.37
C PHE A 179 -5.85 -25.73 -2.97
N ASN A 180 -5.89 -24.57 -2.28
CA ASN A 180 -6.46 -24.43 -0.94
C ASN A 180 -7.86 -23.78 -0.94
N ALA A 181 -8.39 -23.34 -2.09
CA ALA A 181 -9.61 -22.56 -2.15
C ALA A 181 -10.41 -22.82 -3.45
N THR A 182 -11.56 -23.47 -3.31
CA THR A 182 -12.48 -23.72 -4.43
C THR A 182 -13.46 -22.56 -4.57
N LEU A 183 -13.58 -21.99 -5.77
CA LEU A 183 -14.63 -21.00 -6.05
C LEU A 183 -16.00 -21.69 -6.10
N THR A 184 -16.97 -21.14 -5.37
CA THR A 184 -18.36 -21.61 -5.36
C THR A 184 -19.29 -20.60 -6.03
N SER A 185 -20.58 -20.93 -6.10
CA SER A 185 -21.61 -19.97 -6.48
C SER A 185 -21.72 -18.83 -5.46
N LYS A 186 -22.27 -17.69 -5.88
CA LYS A 186 -22.61 -16.56 -5.01
C LYS A 186 -21.42 -15.93 -4.28
N MET A 187 -20.28 -15.82 -4.96
CA MET A 187 -19.08 -15.15 -4.45
C MET A 187 -18.81 -13.89 -5.25
N ALA A 188 -18.30 -12.85 -4.61
CA ALA A 188 -17.74 -11.69 -5.29
C ALA A 188 -16.52 -11.18 -4.52
N GLY A 189 -15.64 -10.49 -5.21
CA GLY A 189 -14.49 -9.86 -4.59
C GLY A 189 -13.53 -9.29 -5.61
N CYS A 190 -12.45 -8.69 -5.12
CA CYS A 190 -11.41 -8.13 -5.98
C CYS A 190 -10.01 -8.36 -5.41
N PHE A 191 -9.02 -8.34 -6.29
CA PHE A 191 -7.62 -8.18 -5.94
C PHE A 191 -7.18 -6.74 -6.20
N VAL A 192 -6.80 -6.03 -5.14
CA VAL A 192 -6.56 -4.59 -5.14
C VAL A 192 -5.06 -4.31 -5.20
N ALA A 193 -4.63 -3.52 -6.18
CA ALA A 193 -3.24 -3.05 -6.30
C ALA A 193 -2.87 -2.13 -5.12
N PRO A 194 -1.57 -1.96 -4.79
CA PRO A 194 -1.15 -0.83 -3.96
C PRO A 194 -1.56 0.50 -4.61
N GLN A 195 -1.71 1.55 -3.81
CA GLN A 195 -1.82 2.92 -4.35
C GLN A 195 -0.47 3.32 -4.96
N VAL A 196 -0.51 3.93 -6.15
CA VAL A 196 0.66 4.39 -6.89
C VAL A 196 0.53 5.89 -7.16
N ASP A 197 1.61 6.64 -7.03
CA ASP A 197 1.65 8.08 -7.36
C ASP A 197 1.24 8.31 -8.83
N GLY A 198 0.37 9.29 -9.07
CA GLY A 198 -0.01 9.66 -10.44
C GLY A 198 1.16 10.30 -11.20
N PRO A 199 1.32 10.01 -12.51
CA PRO A 199 2.38 10.62 -13.29
C PRO A 199 2.14 12.12 -13.48
N ARG A 200 3.23 12.89 -13.61
CA ARG A 200 3.14 14.36 -13.82
C ARG A 200 2.39 14.75 -15.09
N VAL A 201 2.51 13.93 -16.12
CA VAL A 201 1.82 14.04 -17.40
C VAL A 201 1.22 12.67 -17.71
N VAL A 202 -0.10 12.62 -17.96
CA VAL A 202 -0.80 11.45 -18.48
C VAL A 202 -0.86 11.61 -20.01
N ARG A 203 -0.32 10.64 -20.75
CA ARG A 203 -0.44 10.57 -22.21
C ARG A 203 -0.28 9.14 -22.69
N ASN A 204 -1.27 8.62 -23.41
CA ASN A 204 -1.28 7.26 -23.94
C ASN A 204 -0.98 6.25 -22.82
N MET A 205 -1.65 6.46 -21.68
CA MET A 205 -1.50 5.72 -20.44
C MET A 205 -2.46 4.54 -20.45
N THR A 206 -1.91 3.33 -20.38
CA THR A 206 -2.66 2.08 -20.53
C THR A 206 -2.26 1.08 -19.47
N VAL A 207 -3.23 0.43 -18.85
CA VAL A 207 -3.01 -0.81 -18.08
C VAL A 207 -3.07 -1.97 -19.07
N SER A 208 -2.01 -2.76 -19.15
CA SER A 208 -2.00 -4.03 -19.87
C SER A 208 -1.86 -5.18 -18.89
N PHE A 209 -2.54 -6.29 -19.14
CA PHE A 209 -2.31 -7.54 -18.42
C PHE A 209 -2.63 -8.77 -19.26
N ARG A 210 -2.10 -9.92 -18.84
CA ARG A 210 -2.43 -11.24 -19.39
C ARG A 210 -3.40 -11.97 -18.47
N SER A 211 -4.42 -12.61 -19.02
CA SER A 211 -5.25 -13.54 -18.25
C SER A 211 -5.64 -14.82 -18.96
N SER A 212 -6.09 -15.77 -18.16
CA SER A 212 -6.73 -17.02 -18.58
C SER A 212 -7.74 -17.42 -17.51
N ALA A 213 -8.89 -18.01 -17.87
CA ALA A 213 -9.99 -18.22 -16.93
C ALA A 213 -10.79 -19.49 -17.25
N ASP A 214 -11.26 -20.12 -16.17
CA ASP A 214 -12.10 -21.33 -16.16
C ASP A 214 -13.17 -21.11 -15.08
N LEU A 215 -14.31 -20.51 -15.46
CA LEU A 215 -15.39 -20.04 -14.57
C LEU A 215 -16.76 -20.55 -15.05
N GLY A 216 -17.82 -20.30 -14.27
CA GLY A 216 -19.18 -20.57 -14.74
C GLY A 216 -19.52 -19.73 -15.99
N PRO A 217 -20.34 -20.24 -16.93
CA PRO A 217 -20.57 -19.63 -18.25
C PRO A 217 -21.27 -18.26 -18.23
N GLN A 218 -21.68 -17.79 -17.05
CA GLN A 218 -22.28 -16.49 -16.79
C GLN A 218 -21.62 -15.73 -15.63
N ASP A 219 -20.53 -16.27 -15.07
CA ASP A 219 -19.70 -15.58 -14.09
C ASP A 219 -18.91 -14.46 -14.78
N ALA A 220 -18.65 -13.37 -14.06
CA ALA A 220 -18.11 -12.14 -14.62
C ALA A 220 -16.73 -11.79 -14.05
N ARG A 221 -15.89 -11.17 -14.90
CA ARG A 221 -14.60 -10.56 -14.55
C ARG A 221 -14.53 -9.14 -15.10
N TRP A 222 -13.98 -8.21 -14.34
CA TRP A 222 -13.76 -6.83 -14.79
C TRP A 222 -12.63 -6.16 -14.02
N VAL A 223 -12.19 -4.99 -14.48
CA VAL A 223 -11.25 -4.12 -13.77
C VAL A 223 -11.96 -2.85 -13.32
N GLU A 224 -11.58 -2.33 -12.17
CA GLU A 224 -12.00 -1.02 -11.67
C GLU A 224 -10.80 -0.17 -11.31
N TRP A 225 -11.01 1.15 -11.31
CA TRP A 225 -10.01 2.14 -10.95
C TRP A 225 -10.61 3.20 -10.04
N ARG A 226 -9.74 3.89 -9.30
CA ARG A 226 -10.02 5.11 -8.54
C ARG A 226 -8.78 5.98 -8.43
N SER A 227 -8.95 7.25 -8.10
CA SER A 227 -7.86 8.21 -7.83
C SER A 227 -8.20 9.16 -6.69
N ALA A 228 -7.28 10.05 -6.34
CA ALA A 228 -7.54 11.11 -5.37
C ALA A 228 -8.71 12.03 -5.79
N ALA A 229 -8.81 12.37 -7.08
CA ALA A 229 -9.92 13.16 -7.62
C ALA A 229 -11.23 12.34 -7.80
N SER A 230 -11.13 11.03 -8.03
CA SER A 230 -12.28 10.12 -8.15
C SER A 230 -12.13 8.93 -7.17
N PRO A 231 -12.43 9.13 -5.87
CA PRO A 231 -12.11 8.15 -4.82
C PRO A 231 -13.05 6.94 -4.76
N ALA A 232 -14.21 7.02 -5.42
CA ALA A 232 -15.12 5.90 -5.59
C ALA A 232 -14.58 4.95 -6.68
N TRP A 233 -14.72 3.65 -6.47
CA TRP A 233 -14.40 2.66 -7.50
C TRP A 233 -15.33 2.81 -8.69
N THR A 234 -14.76 2.81 -9.90
CA THR A 234 -15.53 2.84 -11.14
C THR A 234 -14.93 1.88 -12.16
N THR A 235 -15.76 1.30 -13.02
CA THR A 235 -15.32 0.32 -14.02
C THR A 235 -14.30 0.93 -14.99
N LEU A 236 -13.13 0.29 -15.08
CA LEU A 236 -12.14 0.54 -16.11
C LEU A 236 -12.53 -0.31 -17.33
N THR A 237 -12.66 0.32 -18.49
CA THR A 237 -13.19 -0.33 -19.71
C THR A 237 -12.05 -0.62 -20.69
N PRO A 238 -11.96 -1.84 -21.25
CA PRO A 238 -10.96 -2.16 -22.27
C PRO A 238 -11.09 -1.32 -23.55
N ALA A 239 -10.01 -1.25 -24.31
CA ALA A 239 -10.04 -0.71 -25.67
C ALA A 239 -11.03 -1.51 -26.53
N GLY A 240 -12.03 -0.83 -27.10
CA GLY A 240 -13.13 -1.45 -27.84
C GLY A 240 -14.35 -1.88 -27.00
N GLY A 241 -14.28 -1.78 -25.66
CA GLY A 241 -15.35 -2.20 -24.76
C GLY A 241 -15.12 -3.59 -24.13
N TYR A 242 -15.97 -3.96 -23.18
CA TYR A 242 -16.07 -5.36 -22.75
C TYR A 242 -16.81 -6.16 -23.83
N PRO A 243 -16.38 -7.41 -24.12
CA PRO A 243 -16.93 -8.18 -25.24
C PRO A 243 -18.32 -8.76 -24.95
N ASP A 244 -18.62 -9.10 -23.69
CA ASP A 244 -19.80 -9.87 -23.33
C ASP A 244 -20.86 -9.03 -22.60
N VAL A 245 -22.13 -9.35 -22.86
CA VAL A 245 -23.28 -8.74 -22.18
C VAL A 245 -23.57 -9.49 -20.88
N MET A 246 -23.73 -8.74 -19.78
CA MET A 246 -24.06 -9.29 -18.46
C MET A 246 -25.49 -9.82 -18.43
N ASN A 247 -25.66 -11.15 -18.47
CA ASN A 247 -26.95 -11.84 -18.37
C ASN A 247 -27.03 -12.84 -17.19
N GLY A 248 -25.98 -12.94 -16.36
CA GLY A 248 -25.90 -13.87 -15.24
C GLY A 248 -26.87 -13.54 -14.09
N SER A 249 -27.34 -14.58 -13.40
CA SER A 249 -28.11 -14.44 -12.16
C SER A 249 -27.15 -14.40 -10.97
N PHE A 250 -26.97 -13.22 -10.38
CA PHE A 250 -26.17 -12.99 -9.17
C PHE A 250 -27.06 -12.96 -7.92
N ASP A 251 -26.47 -13.16 -6.74
CA ASP A 251 -27.18 -13.05 -5.46
C ASP A 251 -27.21 -11.59 -4.98
N HIS A 252 -28.18 -11.25 -4.15
CA HIS A 252 -28.29 -9.88 -3.61
C HIS A 252 -27.26 -9.63 -2.50
N GLY A 253 -26.57 -8.49 -2.54
CA GLY A 253 -25.63 -8.07 -1.50
C GLY A 253 -24.21 -8.63 -1.64
N LEU A 254 -23.85 -9.08 -2.85
CA LEU A 254 -22.46 -9.30 -3.24
C LEU A 254 -21.69 -7.97 -3.26
N GLU A 255 -20.42 -7.99 -2.85
CA GLU A 255 -19.52 -6.83 -2.88
C GLU A 255 -18.20 -7.23 -3.57
N PRO A 256 -17.81 -6.56 -4.67
CA PRO A 256 -18.56 -5.53 -5.40
C PRO A 256 -19.86 -6.07 -6.01
N ASP A 257 -20.87 -5.20 -6.13
CA ASP A 257 -22.15 -5.54 -6.76
C ASP A 257 -22.01 -5.65 -8.29
N PRO A 258 -22.13 -6.86 -8.89
CA PRO A 258 -22.02 -7.05 -10.33
C PRO A 258 -23.26 -6.57 -11.09
N THR A 259 -24.39 -6.31 -10.42
CA THR A 259 -25.67 -6.01 -11.09
C THR A 259 -25.74 -4.60 -11.69
N GLY A 260 -24.81 -3.72 -11.32
CA GLY A 260 -24.60 -2.43 -11.97
C GLY A 260 -23.87 -2.50 -13.33
N LEU A 261 -23.29 -3.66 -13.68
CA LEU A 261 -22.54 -3.83 -14.93
C LEU A 261 -23.48 -4.23 -16.08
N THR A 262 -23.31 -3.58 -17.23
CA THR A 262 -24.00 -3.96 -18.48
C THR A 262 -23.16 -4.91 -19.35
N SER A 263 -21.84 -4.91 -19.17
CA SER A 263 -20.88 -5.72 -19.94
C SER A 263 -19.63 -6.01 -19.11
N ALA A 264 -19.02 -7.17 -19.33
CA ALA A 264 -17.83 -7.67 -18.64
C ALA A 264 -17.08 -8.67 -19.54
N TRP A 265 -16.02 -9.33 -19.03
CA TRP A 265 -15.62 -10.64 -19.57
C TRP A 265 -16.44 -11.71 -18.86
N VAL A 266 -17.10 -12.61 -19.60
CA VAL A 266 -18.06 -13.57 -19.05
C VAL A 266 -17.72 -15.00 -19.47
N GLY A 267 -17.76 -15.95 -18.53
CA GLY A 267 -17.43 -17.36 -18.80
C GLY A 267 -15.94 -17.61 -19.03
N ASP A 268 -15.56 -18.75 -19.58
CA ASP A 268 -14.15 -19.13 -19.76
C ASP A 268 -13.39 -18.22 -20.73
N ASP A 269 -12.09 -18.02 -20.50
CA ASP A 269 -11.20 -17.57 -21.57
C ASP A 269 -10.78 -18.80 -22.41
N GLY A 270 -10.40 -18.58 -23.67
CA GLY A 270 -9.82 -19.64 -24.49
C GLY A 270 -8.48 -20.16 -23.93
N GLN A 271 -8.12 -21.38 -24.32
CA GLN A 271 -6.83 -22.02 -23.99
C GLN A 271 -5.64 -21.10 -24.26
N GLY A 272 -4.92 -20.70 -23.21
CA GLY A 272 -3.75 -19.82 -23.31
C GLY A 272 -3.92 -18.48 -22.57
N TRP A 273 -3.04 -17.53 -22.87
CA TRP A 273 -2.98 -16.20 -22.26
C TRP A 273 -3.55 -15.12 -23.20
N SER A 274 -4.72 -14.59 -22.87
CA SER A 274 -5.34 -13.42 -23.52
C SER A 274 -4.65 -12.13 -23.08
N LEU A 275 -4.48 -11.15 -23.99
CA LEU A 275 -4.02 -9.80 -23.67
C LEU A 275 -5.23 -8.87 -23.47
N HIS A 276 -5.19 -8.07 -22.42
CA HIS A 276 -6.19 -7.06 -22.12
C HIS A 276 -5.50 -5.70 -22.00
N GLU A 277 -5.99 -4.69 -22.73
CA GLU A 277 -5.48 -3.32 -22.74
C GLU A 277 -6.61 -2.36 -22.34
N LEU A 278 -6.37 -1.53 -21.33
CA LEU A 278 -7.36 -0.64 -20.75
C LEU A 278 -6.81 0.79 -20.64
N PRO A 279 -7.31 1.74 -21.44
CA PRO A 279 -6.82 3.13 -21.42
C PRO A 279 -7.24 3.88 -20.15
N LEU A 280 -6.28 4.59 -19.57
CA LEU A 280 -6.42 5.51 -18.43
C LEU A 280 -6.45 6.98 -18.86
N ASP A 281 -6.15 7.32 -20.11
CA ASP A 281 -6.32 8.67 -20.66
C ASP A 281 -7.74 9.20 -20.43
N GLY A 282 -7.85 10.44 -19.97
CA GLY A 282 -9.12 11.08 -19.63
C GLY A 282 -9.80 10.55 -18.36
N ARG A 283 -9.27 9.50 -17.72
CA ARG A 283 -9.70 9.02 -16.41
C ARG A 283 -8.82 9.58 -15.29
N LEU A 284 -7.50 9.55 -15.48
CA LEU A 284 -6.54 10.15 -14.56
C LEU A 284 -6.14 11.56 -15.00
N GLY A 285 -6.05 12.46 -14.03
CA GLY A 285 -5.46 13.78 -14.21
C GLY A 285 -3.92 13.74 -14.21
N SER A 286 -3.31 14.73 -14.85
CA SER A 286 -1.89 15.02 -14.69
C SER A 286 -1.58 15.42 -13.24
N SER A 287 -0.59 14.78 -12.63
CA SER A 287 -0.19 14.98 -11.22
C SER A 287 -1.28 14.63 -10.17
N GLU A 288 -2.11 13.61 -10.44
CA GLU A 288 -2.93 12.99 -9.39
C GLU A 288 -2.04 12.54 -8.21
N PRO A 289 -2.37 12.87 -6.94
CA PRO A 289 -1.61 12.42 -5.77
C PRO A 289 -1.45 10.91 -5.69
N TRP A 290 -2.46 10.14 -6.09
CA TRP A 290 -2.41 8.68 -6.20
C TRP A 290 -3.55 8.17 -7.10
N TYR A 291 -3.35 6.98 -7.66
CA TYR A 291 -4.39 6.16 -8.26
C TYR A 291 -4.25 4.69 -7.83
N GLN A 292 -5.29 3.90 -8.08
CA GLN A 292 -5.34 2.49 -7.71
C GLN A 292 -6.24 1.74 -8.69
N ILE A 293 -5.89 0.49 -8.98
CA ILE A 293 -6.72 -0.45 -9.76
C ILE A 293 -7.09 -1.67 -8.93
N ARG A 294 -8.19 -2.34 -9.28
CA ARG A 294 -8.54 -3.66 -8.74
C ARG A 294 -9.13 -4.57 -9.80
N PHE A 295 -8.79 -5.86 -9.73
CA PHE A 295 -9.32 -6.92 -10.59
C PHE A 295 -10.47 -7.58 -9.84
N CYS A 296 -11.69 -7.44 -10.34
CA CYS A 296 -12.90 -7.92 -9.69
C CYS A 296 -13.52 -9.10 -10.43
N TYR A 297 -14.21 -9.95 -9.67
CA TYR A 297 -14.98 -11.05 -10.20
C TYR A 297 -16.29 -11.20 -9.43
N ALA A 298 -17.28 -11.85 -10.05
CA ALA A 298 -18.48 -12.33 -9.39
C ALA A 298 -18.92 -13.66 -9.98
N THR A 299 -19.29 -14.61 -9.12
CA THR A 299 -19.88 -15.89 -9.51
C THR A 299 -21.40 -15.86 -9.35
N THR A 300 -22.06 -16.44 -10.34
CA THR A 300 -23.51 -16.57 -10.39
C THR A 300 -24.06 -17.54 -9.35
N ASN A 301 -25.39 -17.62 -9.28
CA ASN A 301 -26.14 -18.58 -8.50
C ASN A 301 -25.94 -20.04 -8.96
N GLU A 302 -25.28 -20.29 -10.11
CA GLU A 302 -25.05 -21.63 -10.66
C GLU A 302 -23.93 -22.39 -9.92
N THR A 303 -24.17 -23.67 -9.60
CA THR A 303 -23.23 -24.55 -8.88
C THR A 303 -22.22 -25.24 -9.80
N THR A 304 -21.85 -24.61 -10.91
CA THR A 304 -20.81 -25.09 -11.83
C THR A 304 -19.45 -25.15 -11.14
N ALA A 305 -18.64 -26.15 -11.53
CA ALA A 305 -17.24 -26.19 -11.14
C ALA A 305 -16.48 -25.03 -11.82
N ARG A 306 -15.47 -24.50 -11.12
CA ARG A 306 -14.71 -23.32 -11.51
C ARG A 306 -13.24 -23.58 -11.20
N GLY A 307 -12.37 -23.57 -12.21
CA GLY A 307 -10.92 -23.65 -12.03
C GLY A 307 -10.32 -22.36 -11.52
N GLY A 308 -10.87 -21.20 -11.89
CA GLY A 308 -10.38 -19.90 -11.43
C GLY A 308 -10.16 -18.82 -12.50
N TRP A 309 -9.36 -17.82 -12.16
CA TRP A 309 -8.87 -16.77 -13.07
C TRP A 309 -7.40 -16.48 -12.78
N LEU A 310 -6.55 -16.68 -13.78
CA LEU A 310 -5.13 -16.34 -13.76
C LEU A 310 -4.89 -14.91 -14.23
N LEU A 311 -3.97 -14.22 -13.56
CA LEU A 311 -3.45 -12.90 -13.91
C LEU A 311 -1.92 -12.91 -13.92
N ASP A 312 -1.32 -12.34 -14.95
CA ASP A 312 0.13 -12.19 -15.12
C ASP A 312 0.45 -10.95 -15.98
N ASP A 313 1.71 -10.53 -16.08
CA ASP A 313 2.18 -9.41 -16.92
C ASP A 313 1.38 -8.10 -16.69
N VAL A 314 1.06 -7.79 -15.43
CA VAL A 314 0.31 -6.57 -15.07
C VAL A 314 1.26 -5.37 -15.15
N THR A 315 1.16 -4.62 -16.24
CA THR A 315 2.00 -3.47 -16.55
C THR A 315 1.14 -2.21 -16.68
N VAL A 316 1.65 -1.07 -16.19
CA VAL A 316 1.06 0.25 -16.48
C VAL A 316 2.05 1.04 -17.33
N HIS A 317 1.73 1.22 -18.60
CA HIS A 317 2.50 2.07 -19.50
C HIS A 317 1.97 3.50 -19.45
N ASN A 318 2.87 4.49 -19.56
CA ASN A 318 2.54 5.89 -19.78
C ASN A 318 3.61 6.49 -20.67
N GLU A 319 3.22 7.06 -21.81
CA GLU A 319 4.14 7.67 -22.77
C GLU A 319 4.65 9.04 -22.29
N GLY A 320 4.07 9.58 -21.21
CA GLY A 320 4.56 10.77 -20.50
C GLY A 320 4.55 12.04 -21.33
N ASP A 321 5.41 12.99 -20.99
CA ASP A 321 5.62 14.20 -21.82
C ASP A 321 6.34 13.81 -23.13
N PRO A 322 5.84 14.13 -24.34
CA PRO A 322 6.56 13.84 -25.57
C PRO A 322 7.85 14.66 -25.57
N GLY A 323 8.98 13.98 -25.35
CA GLY A 323 10.27 14.56 -24.95
C GLY A 323 10.67 15.87 -25.61
N GLY A 324 10.21 16.98 -25.04
CA GLY A 324 10.88 18.26 -25.13
C GLY A 324 12.10 18.18 -24.21
N VAL A 325 13.30 18.23 -24.81
CA VAL A 325 14.53 18.44 -24.04
C VAL A 325 14.36 19.67 -23.15
N TRP A 326 14.64 19.53 -21.86
CA TRP A 326 15.00 20.68 -21.03
C TRP A 326 16.30 21.25 -21.61
N PHE A 327 16.17 22.34 -22.35
CA PHE A 327 17.24 23.30 -22.56
C PHE A 327 17.30 24.17 -21.29
N HIS A 328 18.42 24.21 -20.52
CA HIS A 328 18.85 25.59 -20.21
C HIS A 328 19.18 26.08 -21.63
N GLY A 329 18.82 27.28 -22.03
CA GLY A 329 18.42 28.43 -21.24
C GLY A 329 17.29 29.18 -21.94
N ASN A 330 17.60 30.09 -22.88
CA ASN A 330 16.84 31.36 -22.97
C ASN A 330 17.08 32.12 -24.35
N LEU A 331 17.32 33.46 -24.49
CA LEU A 331 17.62 34.16 -25.82
C LEU A 331 18.83 35.22 -25.99
N SER A 332 19.76 35.48 -25.05
CA SER A 332 20.83 36.52 -25.02
C SER A 332 21.92 36.55 -23.85
N GLY A 333 22.32 35.47 -23.14
CA GLY A 333 23.04 35.40 -21.81
C GLY A 333 24.62 35.41 -21.68
N ALA A 334 25.35 34.25 -21.58
CA ALA A 334 26.81 34.05 -21.89
C ALA A 334 27.33 32.55 -21.91
N TYR A 335 27.95 31.99 -23.00
CA TYR A 335 28.41 30.56 -23.10
C TYR A 335 29.88 30.35 -22.69
N ALA A 336 30.13 29.30 -21.91
CA ALA A 336 31.44 28.66 -21.81
C ALA A 336 31.60 27.66 -22.97
N PRO A 337 32.56 27.86 -23.90
CA PRO A 337 32.71 26.95 -25.04
C PRO A 337 33.20 25.56 -24.59
N ASP A 338 32.68 24.53 -25.27
CA ASP A 338 33.13 23.13 -25.22
C ASP A 338 33.06 22.44 -23.84
N ALA A 339 31.96 22.63 -23.11
CA ALA A 339 31.66 21.91 -21.87
C ALA A 339 31.02 20.52 -22.15
N ASP A 340 31.82 19.46 -22.15
CA ASP A 340 31.32 18.07 -22.19
C ASP A 340 30.73 17.65 -20.82
N GLY A 341 29.43 17.32 -20.79
CA GLY A 341 28.74 16.80 -19.61
C GLY A 341 28.19 15.39 -19.85
N TRP A 342 28.61 14.41 -19.05
CA TRP A 342 28.12 13.02 -19.12
C TRP A 342 27.39 12.63 -17.83
N VAL A 343 26.24 11.97 -17.96
CA VAL A 343 25.56 11.28 -16.85
C VAL A 343 25.64 9.79 -17.11
N ILE A 344 26.53 9.11 -16.38
CA ILE A 344 26.70 7.65 -16.43
C ILE A 344 26.32 7.09 -15.07
N MET A 345 25.43 6.11 -15.05
CA MET A 345 25.16 5.27 -13.89
C MET A 345 25.43 3.82 -14.25
N ASP A 346 26.53 3.29 -13.73
CA ASP A 346 26.72 1.85 -13.67
C ASP A 346 25.87 1.30 -12.53
N THR A 347 25.04 0.30 -12.83
CA THR A 347 24.22 -0.40 -11.83
C THR A 347 24.32 -1.89 -12.08
N ASP A 348 24.90 -2.60 -11.13
CA ASP A 348 24.94 -4.06 -11.12
C ASP A 348 23.60 -4.59 -10.61
N LEU A 349 22.78 -5.11 -11.52
CA LEU A 349 21.49 -5.74 -11.21
C LEU A 349 21.62 -7.24 -10.90
N SER A 350 22.83 -7.80 -10.93
CA SER A 350 23.03 -9.23 -10.69
C SER A 350 22.74 -9.59 -9.23
N GLY A 351 21.91 -10.62 -9.02
CA GLY A 351 21.48 -11.07 -7.69
C GLY A 351 20.13 -10.53 -7.21
N LEU A 352 19.51 -9.57 -7.92
CA LEU A 352 18.10 -9.23 -7.69
C LEU A 352 17.20 -10.41 -8.08
N SER A 353 16.30 -10.81 -7.18
CA SER A 353 15.47 -12.03 -7.31
C SER A 353 13.97 -11.80 -7.03
N SER A 354 13.57 -10.54 -6.95
CA SER A 354 12.19 -10.09 -6.70
C SER A 354 11.77 -9.03 -7.74
N PRO A 355 10.47 -8.78 -7.94
CA PRO A 355 10.00 -7.64 -8.72
C PRO A 355 10.67 -6.35 -8.19
N THR A 356 11.36 -5.63 -9.06
CA THR A 356 12.18 -4.47 -8.68
C THR A 356 11.86 -3.31 -9.63
N GLU A 357 11.36 -2.21 -9.07
CA GLU A 357 11.11 -0.98 -9.83
C GLU A 357 12.36 -0.08 -9.78
N LEU A 358 12.86 0.32 -10.94
CA LEU A 358 13.99 1.27 -11.06
C LEU A 358 13.48 2.61 -11.58
N VAL A 359 13.16 3.53 -10.67
CA VAL A 359 12.72 4.89 -11.03
C VAL A 359 13.91 5.84 -11.04
N PHE A 360 14.41 6.14 -12.24
CA PHE A 360 15.34 7.26 -12.45
C PHE A 360 14.60 8.49 -12.97
N ARG A 361 14.87 9.66 -12.37
CA ARG A 361 14.39 10.97 -12.84
C ARG A 361 15.52 11.98 -12.73
N ALA A 362 16.16 12.28 -13.86
CA ALA A 362 16.97 13.49 -14.00
C ALA A 362 16.16 14.55 -14.73
N ASN A 363 16.15 15.76 -14.17
CA ASN A 363 15.89 16.96 -14.95
C ASN A 363 17.24 17.68 -15.05
N TRP A 364 17.79 17.73 -16.24
CA TRP A 364 18.98 18.49 -16.58
C TRP A 364 18.54 19.60 -17.50
N ASP A 365 19.21 20.72 -17.42
CA ASP A 365 19.02 21.91 -18.22
C ASP A 365 20.47 22.11 -18.76
N MET A 366 20.71 22.42 -20.05
CA MET A 366 22.08 22.61 -20.60
C MET A 366 22.30 23.78 -21.60
N GLU A 367 22.19 25.01 -21.08
CA GLU A 367 22.96 26.17 -21.51
C GLU A 367 23.63 26.85 -20.29
N GLY A 368 24.77 27.48 -20.48
CA GLY A 368 24.81 28.90 -20.18
C GLY A 368 25.30 29.51 -21.48
N GLY A 369 24.73 30.60 -22.00
CA GLY A 369 24.95 30.99 -23.39
C GLY A 369 24.62 32.42 -23.77
N TRP A 370 25.39 33.12 -24.63
CA TRP A 370 25.08 34.54 -25.00
C TRP A 370 23.83 34.66 -25.91
N GLN A 371 23.09 33.55 -26.01
CA GLN A 371 21.77 33.36 -26.58
C GLN A 371 20.80 32.78 -25.51
N ASP A 372 21.03 33.07 -24.20
CA ASP A 372 20.22 32.78 -22.99
C ASP A 372 19.67 33.97 -22.10
N SER A 373 18.86 34.89 -22.60
CA SER A 373 18.01 35.88 -21.90
C SER A 373 16.96 36.43 -22.88
N MET A 374 15.66 36.27 -22.58
CA MET A 374 14.58 36.37 -23.58
C MET A 374 14.47 37.76 -24.23
N THR A 375 14.40 37.79 -25.57
CA THR A 375 13.98 38.94 -26.40
C THR A 375 12.89 38.53 -27.37
#